data_AF-A0A2D6SNE6-F1
#
_entry.id   AF-A0A2D6SNE6-F1
#
_cell.length_a   1.000
_cell.length_b   1.000
_cell.length_c   1.000
_cell.angle_alpha   90.00
_cell.angle_beta   90.00
_cell.angle_gamma   90.00
#
_symmetry.space_group_name_H-M   'P 1'
#
loop_
_entity.id
_entity.type
_entity.pdbx_description
1 polymer ?
#
loop_
_entity_poly.entity_id
_entity_poly.type
_entity_poly.pdbx_seq_one_letter_code
_entity_poly.pdbx_strand_id
1 'polypeptide(L)'
;MTFNATRFGLAGGIICGLFFLVITWISMFNGYAMGYLNLIGSVYPGYTVSFLGSLIGFAYGFVECFVAFFIFAWLYNWLESL
;
A
#
# COMPACT_ATOMS: atom_id res chain seq x y z
N MET A 1 -16.51 14.24 -13.14
CA MET A 1 -15.08 14.38 -13.47
C MET A 1 -14.54 12.98 -13.64
N THR A 2 -14.16 12.55 -14.85
CA THR A 2 -13.70 11.17 -15.05
C THR A 2 -12.26 10.96 -14.57
N PHE A 3 -12.02 9.96 -13.74
CA PHE A 3 -10.66 9.57 -13.34
C PHE A 3 -10.05 8.60 -14.34
N ASN A 4 -8.75 8.76 -14.63
CA ASN A 4 -8.03 7.67 -15.29
C ASN A 4 -7.70 6.59 -14.24
N ALA A 5 -8.40 5.47 -14.30
CA ALA A 5 -8.31 4.42 -13.28
C ALA A 5 -6.88 3.90 -13.08
N THR A 6 -6.10 3.75 -14.15
CA THR A 6 -4.70 3.33 -14.06
C THR A 6 -3.84 4.35 -13.34
N ARG A 7 -3.95 5.64 -13.68
CA ARG A 7 -3.18 6.70 -13.01
C ARG A 7 -3.57 6.84 -11.54
N PHE A 8 -4.86 6.71 -11.24
CA PHE A 8 -5.36 6.78 -9.88
C PHE A 8 -4.90 5.58 -9.04
N GLY A 9 -4.96 4.37 -9.61
CA GLY A 9 -4.37 3.17 -9.03
C GLY A 9 -2.88 3.31 -8.77
N LEU A 10 -2.10 3.79 -9.75
CA LEU A 10 -0.66 4.01 -9.58
C LEU A 10 -0.35 4.98 -8.44
N ALA A 11 -1.09 6.09 -8.34
CA ALA A 11 -0.92 7.04 -7.25
C ALA A 11 -1.19 6.40 -5.88
N GLY A 12 -2.30 5.68 -5.74
CA GLY A 12 -2.66 4.97 -4.51
C GLY A 12 -1.62 3.91 -4.13
N GLY A 13 -1.20 3.08 -5.09
CA GLY A 13 -0.17 2.07 -4.89
C GLY A 13 1.16 2.66 -4.43
N ILE A 14 1.65 3.72 -5.09
CA ILE A 14 2.92 4.37 -4.70
C ILE A 14 2.84 4.91 -3.27
N ILE A 15 1.75 5.61 -2.92
CA ILE A 15 1.60 6.21 -1.59
C ILE A 15 1.59 5.11 -0.51
N CYS A 16 0.78 4.07 -0.67
CA CYS A 16 0.71 2.98 0.30
C CYS A 16 2.00 2.17 0.38
N GLY A 17 2.63 1.87 -0.76
CA GLY A 17 3.92 1.18 -0.77
C GLY A 17 4.99 1.98 -0.02
N LEU A 18 5.09 3.28 -0.30
CA LEU A 18 6.03 4.17 0.40
C LEU A 18 5.72 4.28 1.90
N PHE A 19 4.44 4.27 2.28
CA PHE A 19 4.04 4.23 3.69
C PHE A 19 4.64 3.02 4.41
N PHE A 20 4.50 1.81 3.87
CA PHE A 20 5.09 0.60 4.45
C PHE A 20 6.61 0.67 4.52
N LEU A 21 7.25 1.21 3.48
CA LEU A 21 8.69 1.37 3.46
C LEU A 21 9.18 2.29 4.59
N VAL A 22 8.59 3.49 4.69
CA VAL A 22 8.97 4.51 5.69
C VAL A 22 8.65 4.06 7.11
N ILE A 23 7.46 3.51 7.36
CA ILE A 23 7.08 3.08 8.71
C ILE A 23 7.95 1.92 9.20
N THR A 24 8.35 1.00 8.30
CA THR A 24 9.28 -0.08 8.65
C THR A 24 10.63 0.49 9.04
N TRP A 25 11.16 1.45 8.29
CA TRP A 25 12.45 2.06 8.61
C TRP A 25 12.41 2.81 9.94
N ILE A 26 11.37 3.61 10.20
CA ILE A 26 11.20 4.29 11.49
C ILE A 26 11.18 3.25 12.62
N SER A 27 10.41 2.18 12.45
CA SER A 27 10.29 1.10 13.43
C SER A 27 11.62 0.41 13.72
N MET A 28 12.50 0.24 12.72
CA MET A 28 13.83 -0.32 12.92
C MET A 28 14.70 0.50 13.88
N PHE A 29 14.48 1.82 13.98
CA PHE A 29 15.27 2.69 14.87
C PHE A 29 14.73 2.80 16.28
N ASN A 30 13.41 2.79 16.46
CA ASN A 30 12.79 3.13 17.76
C ASN A 30 11.62 2.21 18.16
N GLY A 31 11.30 1.18 17.37
CA GLY A 31 10.19 0.26 17.62
C GLY A 31 8.81 0.88 17.41
N TYR A 32 8.69 2.04 16.74
CA TYR A 32 7.41 2.66 16.43
C TYR A 32 6.49 1.70 15.66
N ALA A 33 5.20 1.68 16.01
CA ALA A 33 4.17 0.86 15.36
C ALA A 33 4.47 -0.66 15.29
N MET A 34 5.36 -1.21 16.14
CA MET A 34 5.73 -2.63 16.12
C MET A 34 4.53 -3.58 16.19
N GLY A 35 3.50 -3.27 16.99
CA GLY A 35 2.29 -4.09 17.05
C GLY A 35 1.54 -4.17 15.71
N TYR A 36 1.48 -3.05 14.99
CA TYR A 36 0.90 -3.01 13.64
C TYR A 36 1.76 -3.76 12.63
N LEU A 37 3.07 -3.56 12.62
CA LEU A 37 3.97 -4.23 11.67
C LEU A 37 4.05 -5.75 11.91
N ASN A 38 3.91 -6.20 13.14
CA ASN A 38 3.81 -7.63 13.46
C ASN A 38 2.52 -8.25 12.91
N LEU A 39 1.40 -7.52 12.98
CA LEU A 39 0.15 -7.96 12.34
C LEU A 39 0.32 -8.00 10.82
N ILE A 40 0.98 -7.01 10.22
CA ILE A 40 1.27 -7.02 8.79
C ILE A 40 2.15 -8.21 8.41
N GLY A 41 3.13 -8.58 9.24
CA GLY A 41 3.95 -9.77 9.04
C GLY A 41 3.18 -11.10 9.08
N SER A 42 1.99 -11.15 9.70
CA SER A 42 1.13 -12.33 9.61
C SER A 42 0.31 -12.40 8.33
N VAL A 43 0.14 -11.28 7.63
CA VAL A 43 -0.65 -11.15 6.40
C VAL A 43 0.23 -11.12 5.15
N TYR A 44 1.45 -10.57 5.24
CA TYR A 44 2.39 -10.45 4.12
C TYR A 44 3.51 -11.49 4.26
N PRO A 45 3.43 -12.64 3.56
CA PRO A 45 4.49 -13.63 3.56
C PRO A 45 5.86 -13.04 3.25
N GLY A 46 6.84 -13.37 4.09
CA GLY A 46 8.22 -12.88 3.95
C GLY A 46 8.46 -11.47 4.49
N TYR A 47 7.43 -10.74 4.91
CA TYR A 47 7.60 -9.45 5.56
C TYR A 47 8.19 -9.64 6.97
N THR A 48 9.20 -8.84 7.28
CA THR A 48 9.79 -8.70 8.61
C THR A 48 10.15 -7.23 8.83
N VAL A 49 10.32 -6.78 10.07
CA VAL A 49 10.78 -5.41 10.35
C VAL A 49 12.29 -5.33 10.04
N SER A 50 12.61 -5.18 8.76
CA SER A 50 13.97 -5.13 8.21
C SER A 50 14.01 -4.33 6.92
N PHE A 51 15.20 -4.01 6.42
CA PHE A 51 15.35 -3.31 5.14
C PHE A 51 14.75 -4.10 3.98
N LEU A 52 15.01 -5.41 3.89
CA LEU A 52 14.41 -6.26 2.85
C LEU A 52 12.90 -6.39 3.04
N GLY A 53 12.46 -6.54 4.30
CA GLY A 53 11.04 -6.58 4.63
C GLY A 53 10.30 -5.29 4.25
N SER A 54 10.94 -4.11 4.32
CA SER A 54 10.36 -2.85 3.86
C SER A 54 10.09 -2.82 2.35
N LEU A 55 10.93 -3.49 1.54
CA LEU A 55 10.71 -3.63 0.10
C LEU A 55 9.57 -4.61 -0.21
N ILE A 56 9.46 -5.67 0.61
CA ILE A 56 8.33 -6.61 0.54
C ILE A 56 7.03 -5.89 0.91
N GLY A 57 7.03 -5.13 2.01
CA GLY A 57 5.89 -4.31 2.43
C GLY A 57 5.51 -3.26 1.39
N PHE A 58 6.49 -2.64 0.74
CA PHE A 58 6.25 -1.76 -0.41
C PHE A 58 5.52 -2.49 -1.54
N ALA A 59 6.00 -3.67 -1.94
CA ALA A 59 5.40 -4.42 -3.03
C ALA A 59 3.95 -4.85 -2.73
N TYR A 60 3.69 -5.40 -1.54
CA TYR A 60 2.34 -5.76 -1.11
C TYR A 60 1.43 -4.53 -1.03
N GLY A 61 1.85 -3.49 -0.30
CA GLY A 61 1.06 -2.26 -0.16
C GLY A 61 0.82 -1.54 -1.48
N PHE A 62 1.77 -1.61 -2.42
CA PHE A 62 1.60 -1.09 -3.77
C PHE A 62 0.51 -1.85 -4.52
N VAL A 63 0.56 -3.18 -4.54
CA VAL A 63 -0.40 -4.00 -5.28
C VAL A 63 -1.81 -3.84 -4.70
N GLU A 64 -1.95 -3.93 -3.38
CA GLU A 64 -3.25 -3.83 -2.72
C GLU A 64 -3.91 -2.46 -2.95
N CYS A 65 -3.20 -1.37 -2.71
CA CYS A 65 -3.75 -0.04 -2.94
C CYS A 65 -3.89 0.27 -4.44
N PHE A 66 -3.02 -0.23 -5.31
CA PHE A 66 -3.22 -0.09 -6.75
C PHE A 66 -4.57 -0.65 -7.17
N VAL A 67 -4.88 -1.88 -6.76
CA VAL A 67 -6.12 -2.56 -7.11
C VAL A 67 -7.32 -1.83 -6.48
N ALA A 68 -7.25 -1.48 -5.20
CA ALA A 68 -8.34 -0.80 -4.50
C ALA A 68 -8.68 0.55 -5.16
N PHE A 69 -7.67 1.38 -5.45
CA PHE A 69 -7.87 2.69 -6.05
C PHE A 69 -8.27 2.57 -7.53
N PHE A 70 -7.73 1.60 -8.27
CA PHE A 70 -8.17 1.32 -9.63
C PHE A 70 -9.65 0.98 -9.68
N ILE A 71 -10.11 0.05 -8.82
CA ILE A 71 -11.52 -0.36 -8.72
C ILE A 71 -12.38 0.83 -8.31
N PHE A 72 -11.92 1.64 -7.34
CA PHE A 72 -12.64 2.83 -6.92
C PHE A 72 -12.87 3.81 -8.08
N ALA A 73 -11.82 4.13 -8.84
CA ALA A 73 -11.91 5.03 -9.97
C ALA A 73 -12.78 4.45 -11.10
N TRP A 74 -12.66 3.15 -11.37
CA TRP A 74 -13.52 2.46 -12.33
C TRP A 74 -15.00 2.53 -11.92
N LEU A 75 -15.32 2.20 -10.67
CA LEU A 75 -16.69 2.20 -10.14
C LEU A 75 -17.27 3.62 -10.15
N TYR A 76 -16.48 4.62 -9.75
CA TYR A 76 -16.87 6.02 -9.80
C TYR A 76 -17.24 6.46 -11.22
N ASN A 77 -16.39 6.14 -12.21
CA ASN A 77 -16.65 6.49 -13.60
C ASN A 77 -17.90 5.79 -14.15
N TRP A 78 -18.13 4.53 -13.75
CA TRP A 78 -19.34 3.81 -14.14
C TRP A 78 -20.59 4.48 -13.57
N LEU A 79 -20.59 4.85 -12.28
CA LEU A 79 -21.70 5.56 -11.65
C LEU A 79 -21.93 6.95 -12.26
N GLU A 80 -20.86 7.66 -12.66
CA GLU A 80 -20.97 8.96 -13.34
C GLU A 80 -21.63 8.84 -14.73
N SER A 81 -21.55 7.66 -15.36
CA SER A 81 -22.11 7.43 -16.70
C SER A 81 -23.60 7.05 -16.73
N LEU A 82 -24.22 6.86 -15.56
CA LEU A 82 -25.65 6.57 -15.40
C LEU A 82 -26.50 7.85 -15.46
#